data_AF-A0A0F8VLF8-F1
#
_entry.id   AF-A0A0F8VLF8-F1
#
_cell.length_a   1.000
_cell.length_b   1.000
_cell.length_c   1.000
_cell.angle_alpha   90.00
_cell.angle_beta   90.00
_cell.angle_gamma   90.00
#
_symmetry.space_group_name_H-M   'P 1'
#
loop_
_entity.id
_entity.type
_entity.pdbx_description
1 polymer ?
#
loop_
_entity_poly.entity_id
_entity_poly.type
_entity_poly.pdbx_seq_one_letter_code
_entity_poly.pdbx_strand_id
1 'polypeptide(L)'
;MLHNFYLIHQHTGICLIHRKYGTIEFNQDLVSGFLTALKDFSVEFSKGSGELKVIDMQVFYLLLVFKEGVLCTAAADKNDDAKITHKALTDIIDQFVGKFSGQLENWSGDVRIFRNFEKVIDDVLKVGKVAEIQLKIPILKIFKKDFMKSQKRIAKKGLVLSEEDLRKVKDVKPEWAAKRLPKQVIATGVLDKEEFKIAHLADGFHTIADIAEESGHPETVIQKIINNLDKLELLSYVEIR
;
A
#
# COMPACT_ATOMS: atom_id res chain seq x y z
N MET A 1 -2.51 2.02 -1.24
CA MET A 1 -3.47 3.04 -0.79
C MET A 1 -4.81 2.36 -0.50
N LEU A 2 -5.54 2.80 0.53
CA LEU A 2 -6.90 2.31 0.77
C LEU A 2 -7.84 2.90 -0.28
N HIS A 3 -8.61 2.06 -0.95
CA HIS A 3 -9.54 2.50 -2.00
C HIS A 3 -10.93 2.80 -1.45
N ASN A 4 -11.46 1.90 -0.64
CA ASN A 4 -12.80 2.03 -0.08
C ASN A 4 -12.81 1.52 1.35
N PHE A 5 -13.64 2.16 2.17
CA PHE A 5 -13.93 1.77 3.53
C PHE A 5 -15.44 1.64 3.69
N TYR A 6 -15.89 0.56 4.32
CA TYR A 6 -17.30 0.33 4.63
C TYR A 6 -17.47 -0.05 6.09
N LEU A 7 -18.52 0.49 6.67
CA LEU A 7 -19.02 0.11 7.98
C LEU A 7 -20.44 -0.41 7.79
N ILE A 8 -20.67 -1.67 8.13
CA ILE A 8 -21.87 -2.43 7.80
C ILE A 8 -22.45 -3.00 9.08
N HIS A 9 -23.77 -2.93 9.22
CA HIS A 9 -24.46 -3.58 10.32
C HIS A 9 -24.63 -5.07 10.02
N GLN A 10 -24.11 -5.95 10.89
CA GLN A 10 -24.03 -7.39 10.60
C GLN A 10 -25.40 -8.07 10.54
N HIS A 11 -26.37 -7.61 11.33
CA HIS A 11 -27.68 -8.27 11.39
C HIS A 11 -28.59 -7.90 10.22
N THR A 12 -28.45 -6.68 9.69
CA THR A 12 -29.32 -6.18 8.61
C THR A 12 -28.63 -6.12 7.27
N GLY A 13 -27.30 -6.23 7.22
CA GLY A 13 -26.50 -6.05 6.01
C GLY A 13 -26.49 -4.61 5.47
N ILE A 14 -27.06 -3.65 6.22
CA ILE A 14 -27.15 -2.25 5.79
C ILE A 14 -25.78 -1.59 5.93
N CYS A 15 -25.35 -0.91 4.87
CA CYS A 15 -24.16 -0.05 4.92
C CYS A 15 -24.47 1.20 5.76
N LEU A 16 -23.84 1.31 6.92
CA LEU A 16 -23.99 2.43 7.85
C LEU A 16 -23.17 3.65 7.36
N ILE A 17 -21.92 3.40 6.95
CA ILE A 17 -21.02 4.43 6.45
C ILE A 17 -20.19 3.84 5.30
N HIS A 18 -19.97 4.64 4.27
CA HIS A 18 -19.05 4.32 3.18
C HIS A 18 -18.16 5.53 2.89
N ARG A 19 -16.87 5.28 2.72
CA ARG A 19 -15.88 6.28 2.31
C ARG A 19 -15.08 5.75 1.13
N LYS A 20 -15.05 6.54 0.05
CA LYS A 20 -14.26 6.29 -1.14
C LYS A 20 -13.03 7.20 -1.12
N TYR A 21 -11.85 6.63 -1.22
CA TYR A 21 -10.57 7.33 -1.25
C TYR A 21 -9.79 7.08 -2.55
N GLY A 22 -9.93 5.89 -3.13
CA GLY A 22 -9.24 5.49 -4.35
C GLY A 22 -10.11 5.52 -5.60
N THR A 23 -9.56 4.94 -6.67
CA THR A 23 -10.18 4.91 -8.00
C THR A 23 -11.09 3.71 -8.20
N ILE A 24 -10.92 2.65 -7.41
CA ILE A 24 -11.75 1.44 -7.50
C ILE A 24 -13.16 1.79 -7.01
N GLU A 25 -14.16 1.50 -7.84
CA GLU A 25 -15.56 1.76 -7.53
C GLU A 25 -16.31 0.44 -7.38
N PHE A 26 -16.93 0.26 -6.21
CA PHE A 26 -17.82 -0.86 -5.95
C PHE A 26 -19.23 -0.38 -5.68
N ASN A 27 -20.20 -1.18 -6.11
CA ASN A 27 -21.58 -1.01 -5.70
C ASN A 27 -21.71 -1.37 -4.20
N GLN A 28 -22.15 -0.39 -3.40
CA GLN A 28 -22.24 -0.52 -1.94
C GLN A 28 -23.15 -1.68 -1.51
N ASP A 29 -24.29 -1.84 -2.18
CA ASP A 29 -25.28 -2.88 -1.86
C ASP A 29 -24.76 -4.27 -2.22
N LEU A 30 -23.99 -4.36 -3.31
CA LEU A 30 -23.34 -5.61 -3.72
C LEU A 30 -22.26 -6.01 -2.71
N VAL A 31 -21.44 -5.05 -2.28
CA VAL A 31 -20.38 -5.30 -1.29
C VAL A 31 -20.96 -5.68 0.06
N SER A 32 -21.99 -4.96 0.54
CA SER A 32 -22.59 -5.28 1.83
C SER A 32 -23.29 -6.64 1.82
N GLY A 33 -24.03 -6.95 0.76
CA GLY A 33 -24.67 -8.26 0.58
C GLY A 33 -23.65 -9.40 0.49
N PHE A 34 -22.61 -9.24 -0.32
CA PHE A 34 -21.55 -10.23 -0.47
C PHE A 34 -20.83 -10.52 0.85
N LEU A 35 -20.40 -9.47 1.57
CA LEU A 35 -19.65 -9.64 2.82
C LEU A 35 -20.50 -10.25 3.94
N THR A 36 -21.80 -9.92 3.98
CA THR A 36 -22.73 -10.51 4.94
C THR A 36 -22.90 -12.00 4.68
N ALA A 37 -23.18 -12.38 3.42
CA ALA A 37 -23.30 -13.78 3.01
C ALA A 37 -22.00 -14.57 3.25
N LEU A 38 -20.85 -13.95 2.97
CA LEU A 38 -19.54 -14.57 3.18
C LEU A 38 -19.23 -14.79 4.67
N LYS A 39 -19.66 -13.88 5.54
CA LYS A 39 -19.55 -14.05 7.00
C LYS A 39 -20.42 -15.21 7.47
N ASP A 40 -21.67 -15.32 7.01
CA ASP A 40 -22.55 -16.43 7.39
C ASP A 40 -21.97 -17.77 6.92
N PHE A 41 -21.45 -17.82 5.69
CA PHE A 41 -20.73 -18.98 5.17
C PHE A 41 -19.48 -19.33 6.00
N SER A 42 -18.69 -18.34 6.40
CA SER A 42 -17.50 -18.55 7.24
C SER A 42 -17.85 -19.16 8.60
N VAL A 43 -18.93 -18.69 9.24
CA VAL A 43 -19.41 -19.19 10.53
C VAL A 43 -19.88 -20.64 10.42
N GLU A 44 -20.65 -20.97 9.38
CA GLU A 44 -21.11 -22.33 9.13
C GLU A 44 -19.96 -23.31 8.90
N PHE A 45 -19.00 -22.94 8.05
CA PHE A 45 -17.88 -23.81 7.71
C PHE A 45 -16.91 -24.01 8.88
N SER A 46 -16.73 -22.98 9.70
CA SER A 46 -15.81 -23.00 10.84
C SER A 46 -16.44 -23.50 12.14
N LYS A 47 -17.67 -24.02 12.09
CA LYS A 47 -18.45 -24.45 13.28
C LYS A 47 -18.48 -23.37 14.39
N GLY A 48 -18.57 -22.10 13.99
CA GLY A 48 -18.64 -20.96 14.91
C GLY A 48 -17.31 -20.44 15.45
N SER A 49 -16.15 -20.91 14.95
CA SER A 49 -14.83 -20.52 15.48
C SER A 49 -13.93 -19.72 14.53
N GLY A 50 -14.31 -19.63 13.25
CA GLY A 50 -13.51 -19.00 12.20
C GLY A 50 -14.09 -17.66 11.77
N GLU A 51 -13.41 -16.60 12.19
CA GLU A 51 -13.64 -15.24 11.69
C GLU A 51 -12.81 -15.02 10.42
N LEU A 52 -13.46 -14.64 9.34
CA LEU A 52 -12.81 -14.27 8.09
C LEU A 52 -12.13 -12.91 8.24
N LYS A 53 -10.80 -12.87 8.41
CA LYS A 53 -10.09 -11.60 8.67
C LYS A 53 -9.60 -10.89 7.42
N VAL A 54 -9.23 -11.65 6.39
CA VAL A 54 -8.65 -11.11 5.15
C VAL A 54 -9.14 -11.93 3.96
N ILE A 55 -9.54 -11.25 2.90
CA ILE A 55 -9.79 -11.84 1.57
C ILE A 55 -8.67 -11.37 0.65
N ASP A 56 -7.84 -12.31 0.21
CA ASP A 56 -6.80 -12.07 -0.80
C ASP A 56 -7.42 -12.09 -2.19
N MET A 57 -7.41 -10.94 -2.87
CA MET A 57 -7.72 -10.86 -4.29
C MET A 57 -6.46 -10.52 -5.08
N GLN A 58 -6.48 -10.81 -6.39
CA GLN A 58 -5.31 -10.69 -7.25
C GLN A 58 -4.66 -9.29 -7.20
N VAL A 59 -5.48 -8.23 -7.08
CA VAL A 59 -5.03 -6.84 -7.20
C VAL A 59 -5.04 -6.08 -5.87
N PHE A 60 -5.86 -6.48 -4.90
CA PHE A 60 -6.02 -5.81 -3.61
C PHE A 60 -6.45 -6.79 -2.53
N TYR A 61 -6.33 -6.39 -1.27
CA TYR A 61 -6.82 -7.13 -0.11
C TYR A 61 -8.11 -6.49 0.42
N LEU A 62 -9.10 -7.29 0.80
CA LEU A 62 -10.15 -6.82 1.70
C LEU A 62 -9.84 -7.27 3.11
N LEU A 63 -9.64 -6.31 4.01
CA LEU A 63 -9.49 -6.59 5.44
C LEU A 63 -10.84 -6.41 6.12
N LEU A 64 -11.22 -7.38 6.94
CA LEU A 64 -12.49 -7.40 7.67
C LEU A 64 -12.23 -7.46 9.17
N VAL A 65 -12.93 -6.62 9.91
CA VAL A 65 -12.92 -6.58 11.38
C VAL A 65 -14.36 -6.62 11.86
N PHE A 66 -14.69 -7.64 12.65
CA PHE A 66 -16.01 -7.83 13.24
C PHE A 66 -15.95 -7.45 14.72
N LYS A 67 -16.87 -6.61 15.19
CA LYS A 67 -17.02 -6.30 16.62
C LYS A 67 -18.45 -5.87 16.94
N GLU A 68 -19.02 -6.45 18.00
CA GLU A 68 -20.31 -6.04 18.59
C GLU A 68 -21.43 -5.75 17.56
N GLY A 69 -21.64 -6.69 16.61
CA GLY A 69 -22.70 -6.57 15.60
C GLY A 69 -22.40 -5.62 14.43
N VAL A 70 -21.18 -5.07 14.36
CA VAL A 70 -20.70 -4.19 13.28
C VAL A 70 -19.55 -4.85 12.52
N LEU A 71 -19.59 -4.77 11.21
CA LEU A 71 -18.51 -5.18 10.31
C LEU A 71 -17.84 -3.91 9.75
N CYS A 72 -16.54 -3.79 10.00
CA CYS A 72 -15.68 -2.78 9.42
C CYS A 72 -14.80 -3.44 8.35
N THR A 73 -14.79 -2.91 7.13
CA THR A 73 -14.01 -3.46 6.02
C THR A 73 -13.30 -2.37 5.23
N ALA A 74 -12.11 -2.67 4.73
CA ALA A 74 -11.40 -1.79 3.81
C ALA A 74 -10.72 -2.57 2.68
N ALA A 75 -10.78 -1.98 1.48
CA ALA A 75 -10.01 -2.41 0.33
C ALA A 75 -8.64 -1.72 0.34
N ALA A 76 -7.57 -2.49 0.52
CA ALA A 76 -6.19 -2.03 0.58
C ALA A 76 -5.38 -2.57 -0.59
N ASP A 77 -4.45 -1.79 -1.12
CA ASP A 77 -3.53 -2.29 -2.15
C ASP A 77 -2.57 -3.34 -1.58
N LYS A 78 -1.98 -4.14 -2.46
CA LYS A 78 -0.97 -5.13 -2.04
C LYS A 78 0.29 -4.54 -1.42
N ASN A 79 0.55 -3.27 -1.72
CA ASN A 79 1.68 -2.53 -1.18
C ASN A 79 1.38 -1.91 0.21
N ASP A 80 0.15 -2.01 0.71
CA ASP A 80 -0.21 -1.48 2.02
C ASP A 80 0.12 -2.46 3.14
N ASP A 81 0.54 -1.92 4.30
CA ASP A 81 0.78 -2.75 5.47
C ASP A 81 -0.56 -3.24 6.07
N ALA A 82 -0.81 -4.55 5.96
CA ALA A 82 -2.02 -5.18 6.48
C ALA A 82 -2.17 -5.05 8.00
N LYS A 83 -1.08 -5.01 8.78
CA LYS A 83 -1.14 -4.86 10.24
C LYS A 83 -1.51 -3.44 10.64
N ILE A 84 -0.94 -2.44 9.96
CA ILE A 84 -1.27 -1.02 10.18
C ILE A 84 -2.74 -0.79 9.82
N THR A 85 -3.18 -1.32 8.67
CA THR A 85 -4.57 -1.24 8.25
C THR A 85 -5.50 -1.90 9.27
N HIS A 86 -5.20 -3.14 9.69
CA HIS A 86 -6.03 -3.84 10.68
C HIS A 86 -6.13 -3.08 12.01
N LYS A 87 -5.01 -2.52 12.49
CA LYS A 87 -5.00 -1.71 13.71
C LYS A 87 -5.88 -0.47 13.55
N ALA A 88 -5.77 0.25 12.44
CA ALA A 88 -6.61 1.42 12.17
C ALA A 88 -8.10 1.05 12.11
N LEU A 89 -8.47 -0.07 11.46
CA LEU A 89 -9.85 -0.55 11.42
C LEU A 89 -10.37 -0.94 12.81
N THR A 90 -9.53 -1.54 13.65
CA THR A 90 -9.87 -1.87 15.04
C THR A 90 -10.08 -0.58 15.87
N ASP A 91 -9.20 0.41 15.73
CA ASP A 91 -9.35 1.69 16.44
C ASP A 91 -10.64 2.43 16.01
N ILE A 92 -11.03 2.33 14.74
CA ILE A 92 -12.26 2.93 14.21
C ILE A 92 -13.50 2.22 14.76
N ILE A 93 -13.54 0.89 14.71
CA ILE A 93 -14.72 0.14 15.18
C ILE A 93 -14.88 0.30 16.70
N ASP A 94 -13.78 0.38 17.46
CA ASP A 94 -13.82 0.62 18.91
C ASP A 94 -14.39 1.98 19.25
N GLN A 95 -13.99 3.03 18.52
CA GLN A 95 -14.56 4.37 18.68
C GLN A 95 -16.02 4.44 18.23
N PHE A 96 -16.40 3.67 17.21
CA PHE A 96 -17.77 3.61 16.72
C PHE A 96 -18.69 2.96 17.75
N VAL A 97 -18.32 1.76 18.20
CA VAL A 97 -19.05 1.01 19.22
C VAL A 97 -19.12 1.80 20.52
N GLY A 98 -18.01 2.40 20.97
CA GLY A 98 -17.99 3.21 22.19
C GLY A 98 -18.90 4.45 22.15
N LYS A 99 -19.18 5.01 20.95
CA LYS A 99 -20.07 6.16 20.79
C LYS A 99 -21.52 5.78 20.50
N PHE A 100 -21.76 4.65 19.83
CA PHE A 100 -23.06 4.32 19.24
C PHE A 100 -23.66 2.99 19.71
N SER A 101 -23.00 2.21 20.57
CA SER A 101 -23.50 0.90 21.05
C SER A 101 -24.95 0.95 21.55
N GLY A 102 -25.27 1.90 22.43
CA GLY A 102 -26.64 2.06 22.94
C GLY A 102 -27.67 2.53 21.90
N GLN A 103 -27.24 3.13 20.79
CA GLN A 103 -28.12 3.49 19.67
C GLN A 103 -28.31 2.35 18.68
N LEU A 104 -27.33 1.43 18.58
CA LEU A 104 -27.38 0.25 17.72
C LEU A 104 -28.41 -0.78 18.18
N GLU A 105 -28.58 -0.98 19.49
CA GLU A 105 -29.54 -1.95 20.03
C GLU A 105 -31.00 -1.64 19.67
N ASN A 106 -31.35 -0.36 19.54
CA ASN A 106 -32.70 0.10 19.19
C ASN A 106 -32.75 0.80 17.82
N TRP A 107 -31.78 0.51 16.94
CA TRP A 107 -31.63 1.24 15.70
C TRP A 107 -32.75 0.90 14.70
N SER A 108 -33.49 1.94 14.27
CA SER A 108 -34.63 1.80 13.37
C SER A 108 -34.29 1.93 11.88
N GLY A 109 -32.99 1.91 11.51
CA GLY A 109 -32.55 2.00 10.12
C GLY A 109 -32.14 3.40 9.62
N ASP A 110 -32.16 4.45 10.46
CA ASP A 110 -31.69 5.77 10.04
C ASP A 110 -30.16 5.87 10.07
N VAL A 111 -29.52 5.84 8.90
CA VAL A 111 -28.06 5.93 8.76
C VAL A 111 -27.52 7.36 8.93
N ARG A 112 -28.38 8.39 8.92
CA ARG A 112 -27.95 9.80 8.97
C ARG A 112 -27.30 10.17 10.31
N ILE A 113 -27.66 9.44 11.37
CA ILE A 113 -27.09 9.63 12.72
C ILE A 113 -25.58 9.38 12.76
N PHE A 114 -25.06 8.57 11.81
CA PHE A 114 -23.66 8.19 11.75
C PHE A 114 -22.79 9.11 10.89
N ARG A 115 -23.38 10.07 10.15
CA ARG A 115 -22.63 10.99 9.25
C ARG A 115 -21.53 11.78 9.96
N ASN A 116 -21.75 12.14 11.22
CA ASN A 116 -20.74 12.87 12.00
C ASN A 116 -19.47 12.05 12.28
N PHE A 117 -19.56 10.73 12.18
CA PHE A 117 -18.44 9.82 12.37
C PHE A 117 -17.53 9.70 11.13
N GLU A 118 -18.00 10.13 9.96
CA GLU A 118 -17.19 10.12 8.73
C GLU A 118 -15.87 10.90 8.88
N LYS A 119 -15.90 12.05 9.57
CA LYS A 119 -14.69 12.84 9.84
C LYS A 119 -13.67 12.09 10.69
N VAL A 120 -14.14 11.34 11.69
CA VAL A 120 -13.27 10.53 12.55
C VAL A 120 -12.59 9.43 11.73
N ILE A 121 -13.33 8.81 10.81
CA ILE A 121 -12.79 7.81 9.88
C ILE A 121 -11.74 8.44 8.97
N ASP A 122 -12.03 9.60 8.37
CA ASP A 122 -11.09 10.32 7.50
C ASP A 122 -9.78 10.68 8.24
N ASP A 123 -9.89 11.15 9.49
CA ASP A 123 -8.75 11.54 10.32
C ASP A 123 -7.89 10.32 10.69
N VAL A 124 -8.51 9.19 11.08
CA VAL A 124 -7.79 7.96 11.43
C VAL A 124 -7.14 7.33 10.20
N LEU A 125 -7.84 7.29 9.07
CA LEU A 125 -7.33 6.72 7.83
C LEU A 125 -6.41 7.67 7.06
N LYS A 126 -6.22 8.92 7.52
CA LYS A 126 -5.47 9.97 6.83
C LYS A 126 -5.85 10.07 5.35
N VAL A 127 -7.15 10.02 5.06
CA VAL A 127 -7.70 10.01 3.69
C VAL A 127 -7.18 8.83 2.85
N GLY A 128 -7.14 7.64 3.45
CA GLY A 128 -6.76 6.39 2.77
C GLY A 128 -5.26 6.12 2.64
N LYS A 129 -4.40 6.97 3.23
CA LYS A 129 -2.93 6.83 3.18
C LYS A 129 -2.32 6.25 4.45
N VAL A 130 -3.11 5.86 5.45
CA VAL A 130 -2.60 5.42 6.76
C VAL A 130 -1.63 4.23 6.68
N ALA A 131 -1.82 3.36 5.70
CA ALA A 131 -1.02 2.14 5.52
C ALA A 131 -0.16 2.15 4.25
N GLU A 132 -0.10 3.28 3.54
CA GLU A 132 0.70 3.42 2.32
C GLU A 132 2.19 3.30 2.69
N ILE A 133 2.80 2.16 2.33
CA ILE A 133 4.23 1.97 2.49
C ILE A 133 4.91 2.83 1.43
N GLN A 134 5.63 3.87 1.86
CA GLN A 134 6.42 4.69 0.96
C GLN A 134 7.46 3.80 0.26
N LEU A 135 7.32 3.63 -1.05
CA LEU A 135 8.27 2.90 -1.87
C LEU A 135 9.60 3.66 -1.85
N LYS A 136 10.62 3.06 -1.24
CA LYS A 136 11.98 3.56 -1.22
C LYS A 136 12.72 2.95 -2.40
N ILE A 137 12.95 3.74 -3.45
CA ILE A 137 13.70 3.26 -4.60
C ILE A 137 15.20 3.47 -4.37
N PRO A 138 16.03 2.43 -4.51
CA PRO A 138 17.47 2.55 -4.41
C PRO A 138 18.03 3.38 -5.57
N ILE A 139 18.82 4.41 -5.26
CA ILE A 139 19.57 5.22 -6.22
C ILE A 139 21.04 5.34 -5.78
N LEU A 140 21.98 5.17 -6.70
CA LEU A 140 23.39 5.47 -6.37
C LEU A 140 23.58 6.96 -6.04
N LYS A 141 24.43 7.26 -5.03
CA LYS A 141 24.75 8.65 -4.62
C LYS A 141 25.28 9.50 -5.77
N ILE A 142 25.95 8.88 -6.75
CA ILE A 142 26.48 9.53 -7.95
C ILE A 142 25.35 10.09 -8.82
N PHE A 143 24.20 9.40 -8.85
CA PHE A 143 23.03 9.78 -9.64
C PHE A 143 22.12 10.76 -8.89
N LYS A 144 22.25 10.89 -7.58
CA LYS A 144 21.40 11.77 -6.74
C LYS A 144 21.35 13.22 -7.22
N LYS A 145 22.49 13.81 -7.62
CA LYS A 145 22.54 15.22 -8.07
C LYS A 145 21.83 15.42 -9.42
N ASP A 146 21.88 14.43 -10.30
CA ASP A 146 21.27 14.50 -11.63
C ASP A 146 19.77 14.12 -11.57
N PHE A 147 19.40 13.16 -10.72
CA PHE A 147 18.01 12.84 -10.38
C PHE A 147 17.27 14.07 -9.84
N MET A 148 17.86 14.79 -8.88
CA MET A 148 17.28 16.03 -8.33
C MET A 148 17.11 17.13 -9.40
N LYS A 149 18.00 17.22 -10.39
CA LYS A 149 17.85 18.15 -11.53
C LYS A 149 16.72 17.72 -12.46
N SER A 150 16.59 16.42 -12.71
CA SER A 150 15.49 15.86 -13.51
C SER A 150 14.14 16.07 -12.83
N GLN A 151 14.03 15.76 -11.54
CA GLN A 151 12.82 15.99 -10.76
C GLN A 151 12.40 17.46 -10.76
N LYS A 152 13.36 18.40 -10.67
CA LYS A 152 13.08 19.85 -10.81
C LYS A 152 12.60 20.23 -12.22
N ARG A 153 13.08 19.58 -13.27
CA ARG A 153 12.61 19.77 -14.66
C ARG A 153 11.19 19.22 -14.85
N ILE A 154 10.89 18.07 -14.26
CA ILE A 154 9.58 17.41 -14.32
C ILE A 154 8.55 18.19 -13.50
N ALA A 155 8.92 18.65 -12.29
CA ALA A 155 8.10 19.53 -11.46
C ALA A 155 7.83 20.89 -12.13
N LYS A 156 8.80 21.46 -12.87
CA LYS A 156 8.58 22.67 -13.69
C LYS A 156 7.60 22.47 -14.86
N LYS A 157 7.35 21.23 -15.26
CA LYS A 157 6.33 20.86 -16.27
C LYS A 157 4.98 20.49 -15.64
N GLY A 158 4.81 20.61 -14.32
CA GLY A 158 3.53 20.37 -13.63
C GLY A 158 3.17 18.89 -13.44
N LEU A 159 4.06 17.95 -13.75
CA LEU A 159 3.89 16.52 -13.49
C LEU A 159 4.54 16.18 -12.14
N VAL A 160 3.75 15.68 -11.20
CA VAL A 160 4.26 14.98 -10.02
C VAL A 160 4.54 13.56 -10.48
N LEU A 161 5.77 13.07 -10.31
CA LEU A 161 6.12 11.68 -10.61
C LEU A 161 5.20 10.78 -9.77
N SER A 162 4.19 10.19 -10.41
CA SER A 162 3.29 9.22 -9.79
C SER A 162 3.84 7.81 -9.98
N GLU A 163 3.44 6.86 -9.14
CA GLU A 163 3.83 5.45 -9.27
C GLU A 163 3.45 4.87 -10.65
N GLU A 164 2.42 5.41 -11.29
CA GLU A 164 2.00 5.04 -12.66
C GLU A 164 3.00 5.46 -13.74
N ASP A 165 3.69 6.59 -13.57
CA ASP A 165 4.65 7.10 -14.55
C ASP A 165 5.94 6.28 -14.53
N LEU A 166 6.31 5.71 -13.37
CA LEU A 166 7.45 4.80 -13.24
C LEU A 166 7.19 3.47 -13.95
N ARG A 167 5.96 2.96 -13.89
CA ARG A 167 5.58 1.69 -14.54
C ARG A 167 5.41 1.79 -16.06
N LYS A 168 5.10 2.99 -16.59
CA LYS A 168 4.84 3.21 -18.03
C LYS A 168 6.10 3.48 -18.87
N VAL A 169 7.20 3.92 -18.26
CA VAL A 169 8.44 4.25 -18.99
C VAL A 169 9.46 3.11 -18.87
N LYS A 170 9.13 1.92 -19.38
CA LYS A 170 10.06 0.77 -19.36
C LYS A 170 11.27 0.92 -20.30
N ASP A 171 11.22 1.81 -21.30
CA ASP A 171 12.17 1.77 -22.42
C ASP A 171 13.17 2.94 -22.52
N VAL A 172 13.15 3.93 -21.61
CA VAL A 172 14.07 5.08 -21.69
C VAL A 172 14.99 5.11 -20.48
N LYS A 173 16.16 4.48 -20.60
CA LYS A 173 17.23 4.59 -19.60
C LYS A 173 17.61 6.07 -19.43
N PRO A 174 17.63 6.61 -18.19
CA PRO A 174 17.88 8.04 -17.99
C PRO A 174 19.29 8.42 -18.43
N GLU A 175 19.49 9.66 -18.92
CA GLU A 175 20.79 10.15 -19.43
C GLU A 175 21.96 9.97 -18.44
N TRP A 176 21.68 9.94 -17.13
CA TRP A 176 22.71 9.74 -16.11
C TRP A 176 23.07 8.27 -15.86
N ALA A 177 22.28 7.30 -16.33
CA ALA A 177 22.65 5.88 -16.32
C ALA A 177 23.90 5.59 -17.19
N ALA A 178 24.29 6.55 -18.05
CA ALA A 178 25.55 6.49 -18.79
C ALA A 178 26.80 6.71 -17.90
N LYS A 179 26.65 7.36 -16.74
CA LYS A 179 27.75 7.54 -15.78
C LYS A 179 27.95 6.24 -15.02
N ARG A 180 29.16 5.66 -15.13
CA ARG A 180 29.48 4.39 -14.48
C ARG A 180 30.26 4.62 -13.19
N LEU A 181 30.05 3.77 -12.19
CA LEU A 181 30.96 3.65 -11.07
C LEU A 181 32.39 3.42 -11.61
N PRO A 182 33.42 4.02 -10.99
CA PRO A 182 34.80 3.81 -11.42
C PRO A 182 35.13 2.31 -11.48
N LYS A 183 35.76 1.84 -12.57
CA LYS A 183 36.18 0.42 -12.68
C LYS A 183 37.16 0.00 -11.57
N GLN A 184 37.77 0.97 -10.88
CA GLN A 184 38.59 0.76 -9.70
C GLN A 184 37.84 0.01 -8.59
N VAL A 185 36.52 0.14 -8.47
CA VAL A 185 35.71 -0.54 -7.43
C VAL A 185 35.70 -2.07 -7.63
N ILE A 186 35.82 -2.53 -8.88
CA ILE A 186 36.01 -3.95 -9.24
C ILE A 186 37.47 -4.36 -8.98
N ALA A 187 38.42 -3.47 -9.30
CA ALA A 187 39.86 -3.74 -9.14
C ALA A 187 40.32 -3.78 -7.67
N THR A 188 39.63 -3.08 -6.76
CA THR A 188 39.87 -3.10 -5.32
C THR A 188 39.15 -4.25 -4.59
N GLY A 189 38.41 -5.11 -5.32
CA GLY A 189 37.67 -6.23 -4.73
C GLY A 189 36.47 -5.81 -3.87
N VAL A 190 35.95 -4.60 -4.06
CA VAL A 190 34.84 -4.05 -3.27
C VAL A 190 33.48 -4.49 -3.83
N LEU A 191 33.40 -4.77 -5.14
CA LEU A 191 32.22 -5.32 -5.82
C LEU A 191 32.64 -6.33 -6.87
N ASP A 192 31.89 -7.42 -6.98
CA ASP A 192 32.05 -8.37 -8.08
C ASP A 192 31.51 -7.82 -9.40
N LYS A 193 31.91 -8.43 -10.54
CA LYS A 193 31.44 -7.99 -11.88
C LYS A 193 29.92 -8.06 -12.03
N GLU A 194 29.27 -8.98 -11.32
CA GLU A 194 27.81 -9.12 -11.32
C GLU A 194 27.13 -8.10 -10.39
N GLU A 195 27.66 -7.93 -9.18
CA GLU A 195 27.21 -6.88 -8.25
C GLU A 195 27.38 -5.48 -8.83
N PHE A 196 28.45 -5.24 -9.58
CA PHE A 196 28.67 -4.00 -10.32
C PHE A 196 27.57 -3.76 -11.35
N LYS A 197 27.10 -4.77 -12.07
CA LYS A 197 25.98 -4.60 -13.03
C LYS A 197 24.69 -4.29 -12.30
N ILE A 198 24.38 -5.03 -11.23
CA ILE A 198 23.18 -4.84 -10.41
C ILE A 198 23.17 -3.46 -9.76
N ALA A 199 24.33 -2.96 -9.29
CA ALA A 199 24.45 -1.61 -8.75
C ALA A 199 24.08 -0.52 -9.77
N HIS A 200 24.31 -0.73 -11.07
CA HIS A 200 23.92 0.23 -12.11
C HIS A 200 22.43 0.17 -12.47
N LEU A 201 21.71 -0.85 -12.04
CA LEU A 201 20.24 -0.92 -12.13
C LEU A 201 19.56 -0.13 -11.01
N ALA A 202 20.30 0.24 -9.94
CA ALA A 202 19.84 1.16 -8.90
C ALA A 202 19.93 2.63 -9.35
N ASP A 203 19.15 2.98 -10.37
CA ASP A 203 19.15 4.28 -11.05
C ASP A 203 18.09 5.28 -10.54
N GLY A 204 17.27 4.86 -9.58
CA GLY A 204 16.15 5.64 -9.03
C GLY A 204 14.82 5.44 -9.77
N PHE A 205 14.76 4.56 -10.77
CA PHE A 205 13.53 4.17 -11.49
C PHE A 205 13.13 2.71 -11.26
N HIS A 206 14.09 1.82 -11.05
CA HIS A 206 13.82 0.40 -10.83
C HIS A 206 13.66 0.07 -9.36
N THR A 207 12.53 -0.56 -9.00
CA THR A 207 12.34 -1.14 -7.67
C THR A 207 13.19 -2.39 -7.48
N ILE A 208 13.27 -2.91 -6.26
CA ILE A 208 14.00 -4.16 -5.95
C ILE A 208 13.46 -5.34 -6.78
N ALA A 209 12.14 -5.36 -7.01
CA ALA A 209 11.47 -6.36 -7.83
C ALA A 209 11.84 -6.21 -9.31
N ASP A 210 11.86 -4.99 -9.84
CA ASP A 210 12.26 -4.74 -11.24
C ASP A 210 13.73 -5.11 -11.48
N ILE A 211 14.60 -4.80 -10.52
CA ILE A 211 16.02 -5.19 -10.56
C ILE A 211 16.16 -6.71 -10.53
N ALA A 212 15.36 -7.41 -9.73
CA ALA A 212 15.35 -8.87 -9.67
C ALA A 212 14.90 -9.50 -11.01
N GLU A 213 13.87 -8.93 -11.64
CA GLU A 213 13.38 -9.38 -12.95
C GLU A 213 14.41 -9.12 -14.06
N GLU A 214 15.00 -7.92 -14.14
CA GLU A 214 15.98 -7.57 -15.19
C GLU A 214 17.33 -8.28 -15.00
N SER A 215 17.70 -8.60 -13.76
CA SER A 215 18.95 -9.32 -13.46
C SER A 215 18.80 -10.85 -13.45
N GLY A 216 17.57 -11.37 -13.46
CA GLY A 216 17.30 -12.82 -13.42
C GLY A 216 17.66 -13.49 -12.09
N HIS A 217 17.78 -12.72 -11.00
CA HIS A 217 18.12 -13.23 -9.67
C HIS A 217 16.94 -13.14 -8.70
N PRO A 218 16.85 -14.01 -7.69
CA PRO A 218 15.84 -13.90 -6.64
C PRO A 218 15.95 -12.56 -5.89
N GLU A 219 14.81 -11.98 -5.52
CA GLU A 219 14.74 -10.71 -4.75
C GLU A 219 15.59 -10.75 -3.47
N THR A 220 15.71 -11.92 -2.83
CA THR A 220 16.52 -12.11 -1.62
C THR A 220 18.02 -11.88 -1.86
N VAL A 221 18.51 -12.18 -3.07
CA VAL A 221 19.90 -11.93 -3.48
C VAL A 221 20.09 -10.44 -3.77
N ILE A 222 19.14 -9.83 -4.49
CA ILE A 222 19.17 -8.40 -4.80
C ILE A 222 19.12 -7.56 -3.52
N GLN A 223 18.28 -7.94 -2.56
CA GLN A 223 18.23 -7.27 -1.26
C GLN A 223 19.58 -7.31 -0.52
N LYS A 224 20.31 -8.44 -0.57
CA LYS A 224 21.65 -8.55 0.02
C LYS A 224 22.65 -7.61 -0.66
N ILE A 225 22.62 -7.55 -1.99
CA ILE A 225 23.51 -6.69 -2.77
C ILE A 225 23.21 -5.21 -2.50
N ILE A 226 21.94 -4.82 -2.50
CA ILE A 226 21.51 -3.46 -2.14
C ILE A 226 21.93 -3.11 -0.72
N ASN A 227 21.76 -4.01 0.25
CA ASN A 227 22.19 -3.78 1.62
C ASN A 227 23.72 -3.64 1.75
N ASN A 228 24.49 -4.39 0.95
CA ASN A 228 25.94 -4.23 0.88
C ASN A 228 26.35 -2.88 0.27
N LEU A 229 25.67 -2.45 -0.81
CA LEU A 229 25.90 -1.14 -1.42
C LEU A 229 25.54 0.02 -0.49
N ASP A 230 24.51 -0.14 0.34
CA ASP A 230 24.13 0.83 1.36
C ASP A 230 25.16 0.89 2.50
N LYS A 231 25.66 -0.27 2.99
CA LYS A 231 26.77 -0.35 3.95
C LYS A 231 28.06 0.30 3.44
N LEU A 232 28.31 0.23 2.14
CA LEU A 232 29.44 0.89 1.48
C LEU A 232 29.20 2.40 1.27
N GLU A 233 28.08 2.94 1.76
CA GLU A 233 27.67 4.32 1.58
C GLU A 233 27.57 4.75 0.11
N LEU A 234 27.39 3.82 -0.83
CA LEU A 234 27.29 4.12 -2.26
C LEU A 234 25.84 4.39 -2.69
N LEU A 235 24.89 4.03 -1.83
CA LEU A 235 23.47 4.06 -2.12
C LEU A 235 22.77 5.22 -1.38
N SER A 236 21.63 5.62 -1.92
CA SER A 236 20.67 6.56 -1.36
C SER A 236 19.28 6.06 -1.73
N TYR A 237 18.26 6.49 -1.01
CA TYR A 237 16.89 6.12 -1.32
C TYR A 237 16.12 7.35 -1.78
N VAL A 238 15.33 7.19 -2.83
CA VAL A 238 14.32 8.16 -3.24
C VAL A 238 12.99 7.72 -2.68
N GLU A 239 12.32 8.63 -1.99
CA GLU A 239 10.92 8.45 -1.56
C GLU A 239 10.02 8.95 -2.70
N ILE A 240 9.20 8.06 -3.24
CA ILE A 240 8.12 8.42 -4.17
C ILE A 240 6.83 8.54 -3.37
N ARG A 241 6.05 9.58 -3.67
CA ARG A 241 4.80 9.96 -3.00
C ARG A 241 3.62 9.89 -3.96
#